data_AF-A0A6I3KR44-F1
#
_entry.id   AF-A0A6I3KR44-F1
#
_cell.length_a   1.000
_cell.length_b   1.000
_cell.length_c   1.000
_cell.angle_alpha   90.00
_cell.angle_beta   90.00
_cell.angle_gamma   90.00
#
_symmetry.space_group_name_H-M   'P 1'
#
loop_
_entity.id
_entity.type
_entity.pdbx_description
1 polymer ?
#
loop_
_entity_poly.entity_id
_entity_poly.type
_entity_poly.pdbx_seq_one_letter_code
_entity_poly.pdbx_strand_id
1 'polypeptide(L)'
;MAAWQVFTATLATLVIMTITIMSLHHPHQDPNRLSVDRIRERIIKEHNALALTPRDTSAWSHLAPDHPLGVQEAHRTMQQHRRCPVAECARKAAAFRALVDAGRIKPTRMPPALQ
;
A
#
# COMPACT_ATOMS: atom_id res chain seq x y z
N MET A 1 -9.65 59.62 -35.14
CA MET A 1 -10.49 58.40 -35.05
C MET A 1 -9.67 57.10 -34.97
N ALA A 2 -8.38 57.07 -35.33
CA ALA A 2 -7.58 55.83 -35.33
C ALA A 2 -7.08 55.35 -33.95
N ALA A 3 -6.86 56.25 -32.98
CA ALA A 3 -6.27 55.88 -31.68
C ALA A 3 -7.15 54.90 -30.89
N TRP A 4 -8.48 55.09 -30.89
CA TRP A 4 -9.42 54.21 -30.20
C TRP A 4 -9.42 52.78 -30.77
N GLN A 5 -9.27 52.62 -32.09
CA GLN A 5 -9.21 51.31 -32.73
C GLN A 5 -7.92 50.55 -32.41
N VAL A 6 -6.81 51.26 -32.23
CA VAL A 6 -5.54 50.64 -31.84
C VAL A 6 -5.63 50.07 -30.42
N PHE A 7 -6.29 50.80 -29.50
CA PHE A 7 -6.50 50.33 -28.13
C PHE A 7 -7.41 49.11 -28.04
N THR A 8 -8.53 49.11 -28.77
CA THR A 8 -9.44 47.96 -28.75
C THR A 8 -8.80 46.72 -29.39
N ALA A 9 -8.03 46.89 -30.47
CA ALA A 9 -7.32 45.80 -31.11
C ALA A 9 -6.24 45.19 -30.20
N THR A 10 -5.43 46.01 -29.54
CA THR A 10 -4.41 45.52 -28.60
C THR A 10 -5.03 44.79 -27.41
N LEU A 11 -6.09 45.35 -26.82
CA LEU A 11 -6.79 44.69 -25.71
C LEU A 11 -7.40 43.35 -26.13
N ALA A 12 -7.98 43.27 -27.34
CA ALA A 12 -8.49 42.01 -27.88
C ALA A 12 -7.38 40.96 -28.08
N THR A 13 -6.22 41.35 -28.63
CA THR A 13 -5.09 40.42 -28.80
C THR A 13 -4.54 39.92 -27.47
N LEU A 14 -4.48 40.77 -26.44
CA LEU A 14 -4.03 40.36 -25.11
C LEU A 14 -5.01 39.37 -24.47
N VAL A 15 -6.32 39.59 -24.61
CA VAL A 15 -7.35 38.66 -24.11
C VAL A 15 -7.29 37.33 -24.85
N ILE A 16 -7.13 37.33 -26.17
CA ILE A 16 -7.00 36.09 -26.95
C ILE A 16 -5.72 35.35 -26.53
N MET A 17 -4.61 36.06 -26.34
CA MET A 17 -3.33 35.49 -25.92
C MET A 17 -3.39 34.91 -24.51
N THR A 18 -4.07 35.55 -23.56
CA THR A 18 -4.21 34.99 -22.21
C THR A 18 -5.10 33.75 -22.21
N ILE A 19 -6.18 33.74 -23.00
CA ILE A 19 -7.03 32.56 -23.16
C ILE A 19 -6.26 31.40 -23.80
N THR A 20 -5.49 31.64 -24.87
CA THR A 20 -4.70 30.57 -25.51
C THR A 20 -3.60 30.05 -24.61
N ILE A 21 -2.89 30.92 -23.87
CA ILE A 21 -1.90 30.49 -22.87
C ILE A 21 -2.57 29.66 -21.77
N MET A 22 -3.72 30.09 -21.26
CA MET A 22 -4.43 29.38 -20.19
C MET A 22 -4.99 28.04 -20.68
N SER A 23 -5.44 27.93 -21.93
CA SER A 23 -5.85 26.66 -22.55
C SER A 23 -4.68 25.72 -22.83
N LEU A 24 -3.54 26.22 -23.31
CA LEU A 24 -2.35 25.42 -23.58
C LEU A 24 -1.62 25.00 -22.29
N HIS A 25 -1.72 25.80 -21.23
CA HIS A 25 -1.20 25.48 -19.90
C HIS A 25 -2.22 24.81 -18.99
N HIS A 26 -3.46 24.59 -19.45
CA HIS A 26 -4.41 23.86 -18.64
C HIS A 26 -3.82 22.47 -18.39
N PRO A 27 -3.47 22.13 -17.13
CA PRO A 27 -2.91 20.83 -16.84
C PRO A 27 -3.96 19.82 -17.29
N HIS A 28 -3.54 18.90 -18.15
CA HIS A 28 -4.37 17.81 -18.63
C HIS A 28 -4.79 16.99 -17.40
N GLN A 29 -5.98 17.26 -16.86
CA GLN A 29 -6.60 16.46 -15.81
C GLN A 29 -6.93 15.12 -16.44
N ASP A 30 -6.01 14.17 -16.33
CA ASP A 30 -6.24 12.79 -16.72
C ASP A 30 -7.23 12.15 -15.73
N PRO A 31 -8.48 11.86 -16.14
CA PRO A 31 -9.49 11.29 -15.26
C PRO A 31 -9.17 9.84 -14.85
N ASN A 32 -8.20 9.19 -15.51
CA ASN A 32 -7.75 7.83 -15.22
C ASN A 32 -6.45 7.77 -14.41
N ARG A 33 -5.75 8.88 -14.20
CA ARG A 33 -4.60 8.92 -13.31
C ARG A 33 -5.12 9.00 -11.88
N LEU A 34 -5.04 7.89 -11.14
CA LEU A 34 -5.43 7.81 -9.72
C LEU A 34 -4.86 9.03 -8.97
N SER A 35 -5.72 9.98 -8.60
CA SER A 35 -5.29 11.14 -7.84
C SER A 35 -4.79 10.70 -6.47
N VAL A 36 -3.75 11.37 -5.97
CA VAL A 36 -3.24 11.10 -4.63
C VAL A 36 -4.35 11.21 -3.59
N ASP A 37 -5.28 12.15 -3.78
CA ASP A 37 -6.44 12.33 -2.91
C ASP A 37 -7.38 11.13 -2.90
N ARG A 38 -7.66 10.52 -4.06
CA ARG A 38 -8.49 9.32 -4.15
C ARG A 38 -7.80 8.10 -3.54
N ILE A 39 -6.49 7.97 -3.73
CA ILE A 39 -5.68 6.92 -3.08
C ILE A 39 -5.74 7.11 -1.56
N ARG A 40 -5.51 8.34 -1.08
CA ARG A 40 -5.58 8.70 0.34
C ARG A 40 -6.95 8.38 0.93
N GLU A 41 -8.02 8.78 0.25
CA GLU A 41 -9.39 8.56 0.69
C GLU A 41 -9.70 7.06 0.80
N ARG A 42 -9.29 6.27 -0.19
CA ARG A 42 -9.44 4.81 -0.16
C ARG A 42 -8.69 4.19 1.01
N ILE A 43 -7.43 4.59 1.24
CA ILE A 43 -6.61 4.08 2.35
C ILE A 43 -7.28 4.39 3.69
N ILE A 44 -7.77 5.62 3.90
CA ILE A 44 -8.44 6.01 5.14
C ILE A 44 -9.70 5.17 5.36
N LYS A 45 -10.51 4.99 4.30
CA LYS A 45 -11.73 4.18 4.36
C LYS A 45 -11.45 2.72 4.70
N GLU A 46 -10.46 2.11 4.05
CA GLU A 46 -10.02 0.74 4.34
C GLU A 46 -9.44 0.62 5.76
N HIS A 47 -8.67 1.61 6.22
CA HIS A 47 -8.09 1.62 7.56
C HIS A 47 -9.16 1.69 8.66
N ASN A 48 -10.16 2.55 8.49
CA ASN A 48 -11.27 2.69 9.44
C ASN A 48 -12.14 1.42 9.47
N ALA A 49 -12.39 0.80 8.30
CA ALA A 49 -13.10 -0.47 8.23
C ALA A 49 -12.35 -1.59 8.99
N LEU A 50 -11.02 -1.63 8.91
CA LEU A 50 -10.18 -2.57 9.66
C LEU A 50 -10.08 -2.22 11.15
N ALA A 51 -10.15 -0.95 11.52
CA ALA A 51 -10.11 -0.52 12.93
C ALA A 51 -11.33 -0.99 13.74
N LEU A 52 -12.46 -1.25 13.07
CA LEU A 52 -13.67 -1.82 13.67
C LEU A 52 -13.57 -3.34 13.90
N THR A 53 -12.57 -4.01 13.31
CA THR A 53 -12.30 -5.43 13.60
C THR A 53 -11.43 -5.52 14.85
N PRO A 54 -11.75 -6.41 15.82
CA PRO A 54 -10.88 -6.65 16.97
C PRO A 54 -9.47 -6.96 16.47
N ARG A 55 -8.52 -6.09 16.83
CA ARG A 55 -7.12 -6.29 16.46
C ARG A 55 -6.61 -7.46 17.27
N ASP A 56 -6.53 -8.62 16.63
CA ASP A 56 -6.03 -9.82 17.27
C ASP A 56 -4.55 -9.62 17.66
N THR A 57 -4.34 -9.33 18.95
CA THR A 57 -3.01 -9.17 19.54
C THR A 57 -2.27 -10.50 19.58
N SER A 58 -2.98 -11.63 19.47
CA SER A 58 -2.38 -12.97 19.44
C SER A 58 -1.44 -13.15 18.25
N ALA A 59 -1.73 -12.50 17.11
CA ALA A 59 -0.88 -12.55 15.91
C ALA A 59 0.55 -12.02 16.16
N TRP A 60 0.69 -11.09 17.12
CA TRP A 60 1.99 -10.54 17.54
C TRP A 60 2.61 -11.28 18.73
N SER A 61 1.91 -12.25 19.33
CA SER A 61 2.47 -13.07 20.40
C SER A 61 3.63 -13.95 19.89
N HIS A 62 4.62 -14.19 20.75
CA HIS A 62 5.69 -15.16 20.48
C HIS A 62 5.29 -16.59 20.86
N LEU A 63 4.14 -16.76 21.53
CA LEU A 63 3.59 -18.05 21.91
C LEU A 63 3.16 -18.84 20.67
N ALA A 64 3.35 -20.16 20.74
CA ALA A 64 2.84 -21.06 19.72
C ALA A 64 1.32 -20.84 19.54
N PRO A 65 0.79 -20.89 18.32
CA PRO A 65 -0.65 -20.88 18.11
C PRO A 65 -1.26 -22.16 18.69
N ASP A 66 -2.48 -22.05 19.21
CA ASP A 66 -3.21 -23.18 19.80
C ASP A 66 -3.74 -24.17 18.74
N HIS A 67 -3.61 -23.82 17.46
CA HIS A 67 -4.01 -24.63 16.32
C HIS A 67 -2.87 -24.75 15.28
N PRO A 68 -2.88 -25.80 14.44
CA PRO A 68 -1.99 -25.85 13.29
C PRO A 68 -2.29 -24.69 12.33
N LEU A 69 -1.24 -24.08 11.76
CA LEU A 69 -1.38 -22.96 10.84
C LEU A 69 -1.63 -23.46 9.42
N GLY A 70 -2.60 -22.85 8.74
CA GLY A 70 -2.74 -23.00 7.29
C GLY A 70 -1.59 -22.34 6.53
N VAL A 71 -1.35 -22.73 5.27
CA VAL A 71 -0.21 -22.21 4.46
C VAL A 71 -0.20 -20.68 4.36
N GLN A 72 -1.36 -20.06 4.09
CA GLN A 72 -1.47 -18.61 3.97
C GLN A 72 -1.20 -17.90 5.30
N GLU A 73 -1.71 -18.47 6.39
CA GLU A 73 -1.51 -17.94 7.74
C GLU A 73 -0.06 -18.09 8.20
N ALA A 74 0.58 -19.22 7.87
CA ALA A 74 1.98 -19.45 8.11
C ALA A 74 2.86 -18.44 7.36
N HIS A 75 2.54 -18.13 6.09
CA HIS A 75 3.23 -17.06 5.36
C HIS A 75 3.05 -15.70 6.04
N ARG A 76 1.83 -15.34 6.44
CA ARG A 76 1.57 -14.08 7.16
C ARG A 76 2.35 -14.01 8.48
N THR A 77 2.38 -15.10 9.22
CA THR A 77 3.12 -15.23 10.49
C THR A 77 4.62 -15.05 10.28
N MET A 78 5.20 -15.67 9.25
CA MET A 78 6.61 -15.50 8.88
C MET A 78 6.95 -14.04 8.52
N GLN A 79 6.00 -13.31 7.91
CA GLN A 79 6.16 -11.89 7.59
C GLN A 79 6.08 -11.00 8.83
N GLN A 80 5.11 -11.24 9.71
CA GLN A 80 4.94 -10.49 10.97
C GLN A 80 6.16 -10.69 11.89
N HIS A 81 6.66 -11.92 12.00
CA HIS A 81 7.81 -12.29 12.82
C HIS A 81 9.12 -12.30 12.02
N ARG A 82 9.26 -11.43 11.01
CA ARG A 82 10.44 -11.39 10.12
C ARG A 82 11.75 -11.27 10.89
N ARG A 83 11.76 -10.44 11.94
CA ARG A 83 12.95 -10.17 12.78
C ARG A 83 13.23 -11.24 13.84
N CYS A 84 12.26 -12.10 14.13
CA CYS A 84 12.44 -13.14 15.15
C CYS A 84 13.28 -14.29 14.61
N PRO A 85 14.24 -14.83 15.38
CA PRO A 85 14.87 -16.09 15.04
C PRO A 85 13.87 -17.23 15.17
N VAL A 86 13.94 -18.20 14.25
CA VAL A 86 13.02 -19.37 14.23
C VAL A 86 13.19 -20.23 15.48
N ALA A 87 14.40 -20.30 16.04
CA ALA A 87 14.69 -21.09 17.24
C ALA A 87 14.13 -20.49 18.55
N GLU A 88 13.87 -19.18 18.59
CA GLU A 88 13.47 -18.47 19.82
C GLU A 88 12.01 -18.00 19.80
N CYS A 89 11.35 -18.02 18.63
CA CYS A 89 9.95 -17.63 18.49
C CYS A 89 9.10 -18.86 18.16
N ALA A 90 8.34 -19.34 19.13
CA ALA A 90 7.49 -20.53 19.00
C ALA A 90 6.42 -20.34 17.90
N ARG A 91 5.87 -19.13 17.76
CA ARG A 91 4.93 -18.81 16.67
C ARG A 91 5.57 -18.93 15.28
N LYS A 92 6.78 -18.40 15.12
CA LYS A 92 7.54 -18.50 13.85
C LYS A 92 7.96 -19.94 13.56
N ALA A 93 8.36 -20.68 14.59
CA ALA A 93 8.66 -22.11 14.49
C ALA A 93 7.47 -22.91 13.98
N ALA A 94 6.27 -22.69 14.53
CA ALA A 94 5.04 -23.34 14.08
C ALA A 94 4.75 -23.02 12.60
N ALA A 95 4.88 -21.75 12.20
CA ALA A 95 4.70 -21.34 10.81
C ALA A 95 5.75 -21.94 9.88
N PHE A 96 7.00 -22.00 10.31
CA PHE A 96 8.08 -22.60 9.55
C PHE A 96 7.83 -24.09 9.31
N ARG A 97 7.47 -24.84 10.35
CA ARG A 97 7.11 -26.27 10.24
C ARG A 97 5.94 -26.46 9.26
N ALA A 98 4.85 -25.71 9.42
CA ALA A 98 3.69 -25.80 8.52
C ALA A 98 4.07 -25.57 7.04
N LEU A 99 4.99 -24.64 6.76
CA LEU A 99 5.46 -24.40 5.39
C LEU A 99 6.44 -25.48 4.88
N VAL A 100 7.20 -26.11 5.76
CA VAL A 100 8.05 -27.26 5.41
C VAL A 100 7.17 -28.47 5.09
N ASP A 101 6.19 -28.77 5.94
CA ASP A 101 5.26 -29.89 5.78
C ASP A 101 4.42 -29.73 4.50
N ALA A 102 4.04 -28.50 4.16
CA ALA A 102 3.34 -28.18 2.91
C ALA A 102 4.26 -28.11 1.68
N GLY A 103 5.57 -28.40 1.82
CA GLY A 103 6.54 -28.37 0.73
C GLY A 103 6.85 -26.98 0.16
N ARG A 104 6.50 -25.90 0.87
CA ARG A 104 6.74 -24.50 0.46
C ARG A 104 8.13 -24.00 0.86
N ILE A 105 8.73 -24.62 1.88
CA ILE A 105 10.10 -24.35 2.30
C ILE A 105 10.85 -25.68 2.34
N LYS A 106 12.02 -25.75 1.71
CA LYS A 106 12.94 -26.87 1.84
C LYS A 106 14.20 -26.39 2.59
N PRO A 107 14.31 -26.64 3.90
CA PRO A 107 15.47 -26.20 4.67
C PRO A 107 16.71 -26.96 4.22
N THR A 108 17.84 -26.25 4.06
CA THR A 108 19.15 -26.89 3.88
C THR A 108 19.68 -27.47 5.19
N ARG A 109 19.33 -26.84 6.32
CA ARG A 109 19.57 -27.33 7.68
C ARG A 109 18.38 -26.95 8.56
N MET A 110 17.88 -27.91 9.33
CA MET A 110 16.82 -27.66 10.30
C MET A 110 17.40 -26.99 11.56
N PRO A 111 16.75 -25.96 12.13
CA PRO A 111 17.14 -25.41 13.43
C PRO A 111 17.09 -26.49 14.51
N PRO A 112 18.03 -26.52 15.48
CA PRO A 112 18.09 -27.60 16.49
C PRO A 112 16.82 -27.71 17.33
N ALA A 113 16.12 -26.61 17.60
CA ALA A 113 14.84 -26.63 18.31
C ALA A 113 13.67 -27.24 17.50
N LEU A 114 13.88 -27.49 16.20
CA LEU A 114 12.87 -28.04 15.27
C LEU A 114 13.26 -29.38 14.64
N GLN A 115 14.41 -29.94 15.02
CA GLN A 115 14.79 -31.32 14.72
C GLN A 115 13.95 -32.27 15.57
#